data_AF-A0A6C0DUY7-F1
#
_entry.id   AF-A0A6C0DUY7-F1
#
_cell.length_a   1.000
_cell.length_b   1.000
_cell.length_c   1.000
_cell.angle_alpha   90.00
_cell.angle_beta   90.00
_cell.angle_gamma   90.00
#
_symmetry.space_group_name_H-M   'P 1'
#
loop_
_entity.id
_entity.type
_entity.pdbx_description
1 polymer ?
#
loop_
_entity_poly.entity_id
_entity_poly.type
_entity_poly.pdbx_seq_one_letter_code
_entity_poly.pdbx_strand_id
1 'polypeptide(L)'
;MAQNKIVTSVSAIVDNIISPTENNVVCIDTKNSRIGVKKSQPAYEIDVSGQINTNILTINNGNTNLTTIDSSGIASTTITIGSNKLTSSNITFDTNVNYRTMNGISIISISGNIDNLKSTDLSCSSNLYVKSIRPYIVNNDISINGNLVIENSLNSLKTTNLIIKNINPFTNRDISINGNVWIDGSLNVKGRSLAFEVNANYVILRSDDRLKHNEQNIENALSIIRQLNPQIYQKTANFKELHYRGSINEPYILEAGLIAQEVEKIDELKFSVISGNEETPYSLNYNNIFIYCLAALKELDNNVESIKNVLNLNTTNNSGSNNHDLINIINSQNIQIQELVNKLNILENRISTIERAF
;
A
#
# COMPACT_ATOMS: atom_id res chain seq x y z
N MET A 1 68.48 -37.56 44.52
CA MET A 1 67.09 -37.16 44.22
C MET A 1 67.01 -35.66 44.44
N ALA A 2 66.75 -34.86 43.39
CA ALA A 2 66.63 -33.41 43.54
C ALA A 2 65.33 -33.07 44.27
N GLN A 3 65.44 -32.46 45.45
CA GLN A 3 64.32 -31.99 46.27
C GLN A 3 63.86 -30.63 45.71
N ASN A 4 62.56 -30.45 45.47
CA ASN A 4 61.99 -29.17 45.06
C ASN A 4 62.34 -28.11 46.13
N LYS A 5 63.11 -27.08 45.75
CA LYS A 5 63.44 -25.98 46.66
C LYS A 5 62.28 -25.01 46.70
N ILE A 6 61.47 -25.10 47.75
CA ILE A 6 60.51 -24.05 48.09
C ILE A 6 61.32 -22.87 48.61
N VAL A 7 61.41 -21.79 47.83
CA VAL A 7 62.07 -20.56 48.26
C VAL A 7 60.97 -19.63 48.76
N THR A 8 60.66 -19.71 50.06
CA THR A 8 60.09 -18.54 50.72
C THR A 8 61.15 -17.45 50.75
N SER A 9 60.70 -16.20 50.64
CA SER A 9 61.55 -15.01 50.60
C SER A 9 62.53 -14.86 51.78
N VAL A 10 62.50 -15.75 52.79
CA VAL A 10 63.47 -15.81 53.89
C VAL A 10 63.69 -17.27 54.36
N SER A 11 64.20 -18.17 53.51
CA SER A 11 64.68 -19.50 54.00
C SER A 11 65.93 -20.02 53.28
N ALA A 12 66.76 -19.13 52.74
CA ALA A 12 68.11 -19.52 52.31
C ALA A 12 69.16 -19.52 53.45
N ILE A 13 68.82 -19.08 54.68
CA ILE A 13 69.82 -18.89 55.75
C ILE A 13 69.29 -19.21 57.18
N VAL A 14 68.36 -20.14 57.39
CA VAL A 14 68.04 -20.59 58.76
C VAL A 14 67.65 -22.06 58.79
N ASP A 15 68.30 -22.83 59.68
CA ASP A 15 68.19 -24.28 59.87
C ASP A 15 66.82 -24.79 60.38
N ASN A 16 65.80 -23.94 60.41
CA ASN A 16 64.43 -24.34 60.72
C ASN A 16 63.52 -24.13 59.50
N ILE A 17 63.33 -25.21 58.74
CA ILE A 17 62.42 -25.30 57.60
C ILE A 17 60.99 -25.23 58.13
N ILE A 18 60.43 -24.04 58.25
CA ILE A 18 58.99 -23.87 58.37
C ILE A 18 58.40 -24.18 57.00
N SER A 19 57.75 -25.33 56.86
CA SER A 19 56.98 -25.67 55.66
C SER A 19 55.90 -24.61 55.48
N PRO A 20 55.97 -23.75 54.46
CA PRO A 20 55.04 -22.65 54.35
C PRO A 20 53.69 -23.20 53.92
N THR A 21 52.62 -22.70 54.54
CA THR A 21 51.24 -23.02 54.16
C THR A 21 50.97 -22.53 52.73
N GLU A 22 50.09 -23.24 52.00
CA GLU A 22 49.92 -23.12 50.53
C GLU A 22 49.73 -21.68 50.00
N ASN A 23 49.28 -20.76 50.86
CA ASN A 23 48.82 -19.43 50.46
C ASN A 23 49.92 -18.36 50.32
N ASN A 24 51.18 -18.61 50.74
CA ASN A 24 52.27 -17.60 50.74
C ASN A 24 53.60 -18.10 50.15
N VAL A 25 53.56 -18.99 49.16
CA VAL A 25 54.77 -19.56 48.55
C VAL A 25 55.01 -19.10 47.11
N VAL A 26 56.27 -18.84 46.79
CA VAL A 26 56.79 -18.99 45.42
C VAL A 26 57.45 -20.36 45.37
N CYS A 27 56.92 -21.25 44.53
CA CYS A 27 57.46 -22.58 44.31
C CYS A 27 58.23 -22.60 42.98
N ILE A 28 59.50 -23.01 43.03
CA ILE A 28 60.28 -23.35 41.84
C ILE A 28 60.39 -24.87 41.81
N ASP A 29 59.55 -25.51 41.02
CA ASP A 29 59.61 -26.95 40.78
C ASP A 29 60.67 -27.21 39.69
N THR A 30 61.90 -27.46 40.15
CA THR A 30 63.04 -27.73 39.27
C THR A 30 62.97 -29.11 38.61
N LYS A 31 62.11 -30.01 39.07
CA LYS A 31 61.95 -31.35 38.48
C LYS A 31 61.07 -31.30 37.23
N ASN A 32 60.00 -30.50 37.27
CA ASN A 32 59.05 -30.37 36.16
C ASN A 32 59.18 -29.05 35.39
N SER A 33 60.16 -28.21 35.74
CA SER A 33 60.39 -26.87 35.18
C SER A 33 59.18 -25.95 35.27
N ARG A 34 58.59 -25.82 36.48
CA ARG A 34 57.39 -25.02 36.72
C ARG A 34 57.60 -23.96 37.78
N ILE A 35 56.83 -22.88 37.68
CA ILE A 35 56.78 -21.79 38.66
C ILE A 35 55.35 -21.69 39.22
N GLY A 36 55.22 -21.84 40.53
CA GLY A 36 53.97 -21.65 41.27
C GLY A 36 53.99 -20.36 42.08
N VAL A 37 52.97 -19.50 41.96
CA VAL A 37 52.76 -18.33 42.83
C VAL A 37 51.50 -18.59 43.66
N LYS A 38 51.66 -18.63 44.99
CA LYS A 38 50.64 -19.11 45.94
C LYS A 38 50.14 -20.53 45.62
N LYS A 39 51.05 -21.34 45.05
CA LYS A 39 50.86 -22.73 44.65
C LYS A 39 52.13 -23.49 45.03
N SER A 40 52.05 -24.34 46.06
CA SER A 40 53.15 -25.21 46.48
C SER A 40 53.40 -26.36 45.49
N GLN A 41 52.38 -26.77 44.73
CA GLN A 41 52.41 -27.82 43.72
C GLN A 41 51.85 -27.30 42.39
N PRO A 42 52.65 -26.61 41.57
CA PRO A 42 52.17 -26.02 40.31
C PRO A 42 51.75 -27.10 39.29
N ALA A 43 50.54 -26.98 38.75
CA ALA A 43 50.00 -27.88 37.72
C ALA A 43 50.41 -27.48 36.29
N TYR A 44 50.72 -26.19 36.09
CA TYR A 44 51.10 -25.59 34.81
C TYR A 44 52.53 -25.05 34.85
N GLU A 45 53.12 -24.74 33.70
CA GLU A 45 54.46 -24.12 33.61
C GLU A 45 54.56 -22.83 34.43
N ILE A 46 53.50 -22.03 34.39
CA ILE A 46 53.27 -20.89 35.28
C ILE A 46 51.88 -21.06 35.89
N ASP A 47 51.81 -21.32 37.19
CA ASP A 47 50.56 -21.55 37.94
C ASP A 47 50.39 -20.50 39.04
N VAL A 48 49.48 -19.54 38.81
CA VAL A 48 49.22 -18.44 39.73
C VAL A 48 47.86 -18.62 40.38
N SER A 49 47.84 -18.87 41.69
CA SER A 49 46.60 -18.81 42.49
C SER A 49 46.36 -17.38 42.94
N GLY A 50 45.75 -16.56 42.08
CA GLY A 50 45.47 -15.15 42.34
C GLY A 50 45.48 -14.28 41.08
N GLN A 51 45.63 -12.97 41.28
CA GLN A 51 45.69 -11.98 40.19
C GLN A 51 47.12 -11.81 39.65
N ILE A 52 47.24 -11.70 38.33
CA ILE A 52 48.48 -11.28 37.66
C ILE A 52 48.36 -9.79 37.35
N ASN A 53 49.02 -8.95 38.15
CA ASN A 53 49.12 -7.52 37.87
C ASN A 53 50.34 -7.27 36.97
N THR A 54 50.12 -7.03 35.68
CA THR A 54 51.16 -6.73 34.69
C THR A 54 50.76 -5.57 33.81
N ASN A 55 51.74 -4.81 33.32
CA ASN A 55 51.50 -3.73 32.35
C ASN A 55 51.08 -4.28 30.98
N ILE A 56 51.65 -5.42 30.56
CA ILE A 56 51.38 -6.07 29.29
C ILE A 56 51.37 -7.59 29.51
N LEU A 57 50.30 -8.28 29.10
CA LEU A 57 50.24 -9.73 28.98
C LEU A 57 50.09 -10.09 27.50
N THR A 58 51.13 -10.69 26.92
CA THR A 58 51.10 -11.17 25.52
C THR A 58 50.95 -12.68 25.50
N ILE A 59 49.89 -13.20 24.87
CA ILE A 59 49.66 -14.65 24.73
C ILE A 59 49.93 -15.04 23.28
N ASN A 60 51.14 -15.55 23.02
CA ASN A 60 51.62 -15.90 21.68
C ASN A 60 51.40 -17.38 21.35
N ASN A 61 50.17 -17.89 21.41
CA ASN A 61 49.92 -19.28 20.98
C ASN A 61 48.70 -19.38 20.06
N GLY A 62 48.82 -20.16 18.99
CA GLY A 62 47.78 -20.27 17.94
C GLY A 62 46.44 -20.85 18.42
N ASN A 63 46.44 -21.54 19.57
CA ASN A 63 45.24 -22.09 20.21
C ASN A 63 45.23 -21.70 21.70
N THR A 64 44.55 -20.62 22.05
CA THR A 64 44.30 -20.23 23.45
C THR A 64 42.84 -20.46 23.81
N ASN A 65 42.55 -21.38 24.72
CA ASN A 65 41.22 -21.56 25.29
C ASN A 65 41.09 -20.69 26.55
N LEU A 66 40.74 -19.41 26.38
CA LEU A 66 40.41 -18.53 27.51
C LEU A 66 38.92 -18.72 27.84
N THR A 67 38.63 -19.53 28.85
CA THR A 67 37.26 -19.98 29.18
C THR A 67 36.35 -18.86 29.67
N THR A 68 36.92 -17.86 30.35
CA THR A 68 36.21 -16.69 30.87
C THR A 68 37.12 -15.47 30.84
N ILE A 69 36.67 -14.37 30.23
CA ILE A 69 37.26 -13.04 30.38
C ILE A 69 36.28 -12.22 31.19
N ASP A 70 36.58 -11.95 32.46
CA ASP A 70 35.81 -10.98 33.25
C ASP A 70 36.23 -9.57 32.82
N SER A 71 35.37 -8.90 32.05
CA SER A 71 35.62 -7.56 31.54
C SER A 71 35.27 -6.45 32.53
N SER A 72 34.79 -6.76 33.74
CA SER A 72 34.33 -5.76 34.72
C SER A 72 35.42 -4.78 35.16
N GLY A 73 36.71 -5.13 34.99
CA GLY A 73 37.87 -4.29 35.28
C GLY A 73 38.59 -3.69 34.06
N ILE A 74 38.13 -3.91 32.82
CA ILE A 74 38.78 -3.36 31.62
C ILE A 74 38.36 -1.90 31.43
N ALA A 75 39.18 -0.97 31.92
CA ALA A 75 38.95 0.48 31.81
C ALA A 75 39.23 1.06 30.41
N SER A 76 39.71 0.25 29.46
CA SER A 76 39.94 0.64 28.07
C SER A 76 38.72 0.33 27.20
N THR A 77 38.22 1.33 26.49
CA THR A 77 37.01 1.32 25.64
C THR A 77 37.15 0.51 24.35
N THR A 78 38.20 -0.32 24.19
CA THR A 78 38.45 -1.07 22.95
C THR A 78 38.99 -2.48 23.23
N ILE A 79 38.20 -3.49 22.85
CA ILE A 79 38.68 -4.86 22.62
C ILE A 79 39.01 -4.95 21.12
N THR A 80 40.29 -4.89 20.76
CA THR A 80 40.73 -5.04 19.38
C THR A 80 40.93 -6.52 19.05
N ILE A 81 39.99 -7.11 18.33
CA ILE A 81 40.13 -8.47 17.79
C ILE A 81 40.89 -8.35 16.46
N GLY A 82 42.19 -8.67 16.45
CA GLY A 82 43.01 -8.60 15.24
C GLY A 82 42.58 -9.65 14.21
N SER A 83 42.45 -9.23 12.95
CA SER A 83 42.39 -9.93 11.64
C SER A 83 41.63 -11.26 11.46
N ASN A 84 41.22 -11.97 12.52
CA ASN A 84 40.69 -13.31 12.47
C ASN A 84 39.24 -13.32 12.94
N LYS A 85 38.37 -13.75 12.02
CA LYS A 85 36.95 -14.08 12.13
C LYS A 85 36.52 -14.46 13.57
N LEU A 86 35.68 -13.65 14.20
CA LEU A 86 34.98 -14.02 15.43
C LEU A 86 33.85 -15.01 15.08
N THR A 87 34.16 -16.31 15.06
CA THR A 87 33.15 -17.37 14.92
C THR A 87 32.64 -17.79 16.29
N SER A 88 31.79 -16.98 16.91
CA SER A 88 31.02 -17.44 18.07
C SER A 88 29.54 -17.48 17.74
N SER A 89 28.88 -18.54 18.20
CA SER A 89 27.46 -18.77 17.97
C SER A 89 26.56 -17.77 18.71
N ASN A 90 27.12 -16.97 19.64
CA ASN A 90 26.40 -15.99 20.45
C ASN A 90 27.35 -14.81 20.75
N ILE A 91 27.25 -13.71 19.98
CA ILE A 91 27.87 -12.43 20.34
C ILE A 91 26.77 -11.50 20.82
N THR A 92 26.72 -11.21 22.11
CA THR A 92 25.82 -10.22 22.69
C THR A 92 26.61 -8.95 22.98
N PHE A 93 26.23 -7.83 22.35
CA PHE A 93 26.77 -6.52 22.68
C PHE A 93 25.75 -5.78 23.56
N ASP A 94 26.05 -5.62 24.85
CA ASP A 94 25.20 -4.89 25.81
C ASP A 94 25.41 -3.36 25.77
N THR A 95 26.13 -2.84 24.76
CA THR A 95 26.45 -1.41 24.59
C THR A 95 26.44 -0.99 23.11
N ASN A 96 26.54 0.31 22.83
CA ASN A 96 26.56 0.86 21.47
C ASN A 96 27.73 0.28 20.63
N VAL A 97 27.40 -0.24 19.46
CA VAL A 97 28.37 -0.82 18.51
C VAL A 97 28.79 0.28 17.53
N ASN A 98 29.95 0.91 17.76
CA ASN A 98 30.56 1.91 16.85
C ASN A 98 31.74 1.29 16.11
N TYR A 99 31.57 0.82 14.86
CA TYR A 99 32.69 0.23 14.10
C TYR A 99 32.79 0.75 12.67
N ARG A 100 34.01 1.16 12.28
CA ARG A 100 34.34 1.76 10.96
C ARG A 100 34.56 0.74 9.84
N THR A 101 34.59 -0.57 10.11
CA THR A 101 34.77 -1.61 9.07
C THR A 101 34.39 -2.99 9.63
N MET A 102 33.27 -3.57 9.19
CA MET A 102 32.86 -4.93 9.54
C MET A 102 32.44 -5.73 8.30
N ASN A 103 33.33 -6.50 7.69
CA ASN A 103 32.93 -7.47 6.66
C ASN A 103 32.54 -8.81 7.29
N GLY A 104 31.34 -9.31 6.98
CA GLY A 104 30.96 -10.71 7.21
C GLY A 104 30.55 -11.10 8.65
N ILE A 105 29.90 -10.23 9.43
CA ILE A 105 29.37 -10.59 10.76
C ILE A 105 27.88 -10.95 10.66
N SER A 106 27.54 -12.18 11.07
CA SER A 106 26.16 -12.60 11.32
C SER A 106 25.77 -12.15 12.72
N ILE A 107 25.01 -11.05 12.82
CA ILE A 107 24.55 -10.50 14.09
C ILE A 107 23.24 -11.20 14.49
N ILE A 108 23.18 -11.80 15.69
CA ILE A 108 22.02 -12.55 16.18
C ILE A 108 21.07 -11.66 16.99
N SER A 109 21.60 -10.71 17.79
CA SER A 109 20.79 -9.72 18.53
C SER A 109 21.65 -8.55 19.02
N ILE A 110 21.13 -7.31 18.93
CA ILE A 110 21.75 -6.12 19.53
C ILE A 110 20.73 -5.44 20.46
N SER A 111 21.06 -5.23 21.72
CA SER A 111 20.20 -4.48 22.66
C SER A 111 20.41 -2.95 22.60
N GLY A 112 21.40 -2.48 21.83
CA GLY A 112 21.77 -1.07 21.65
C GLY A 112 21.42 -0.44 20.29
N ASN A 113 22.04 0.71 19.98
CA ASN A 113 21.99 1.34 18.65
C ASN A 113 23.05 0.74 17.71
N ILE A 114 22.74 0.69 16.40
CA ILE A 114 23.73 0.48 15.33
C ILE A 114 23.99 1.81 14.63
N ASP A 115 25.16 2.40 14.90
CA ASP A 115 25.59 3.68 14.34
C ASP A 115 26.85 3.50 13.46
N ASN A 116 26.97 4.29 12.39
CA ASN A 116 28.20 4.43 11.57
C ASN A 116 28.67 3.17 10.80
N LEU A 117 27.76 2.30 10.36
CA LEU A 117 28.10 1.12 9.55
C LEU A 117 28.66 1.56 8.18
N LYS A 118 29.94 1.26 7.92
CA LYS A 118 30.64 1.56 6.65
C LYS A 118 30.84 0.35 5.72
N SER A 119 30.50 -0.86 6.17
CA SER A 119 30.71 -2.08 5.38
C SER A 119 29.53 -2.39 4.48
N THR A 120 29.77 -3.30 3.54
CA THR A 120 29.03 -3.41 2.30
C THR A 120 27.58 -3.85 2.43
N ASP A 121 27.18 -4.60 3.46
CA ASP A 121 25.77 -4.96 3.69
C ASP A 121 25.56 -5.29 5.18
N LEU A 122 24.44 -4.84 5.78
CA LEU A 122 23.97 -5.37 7.06
C LEU A 122 23.11 -6.61 6.77
N SER A 123 23.67 -7.80 6.99
CA SER A 123 22.96 -9.07 6.82
C SER A 123 22.76 -9.78 8.15
N CYS A 124 21.53 -10.21 8.41
CA CYS A 124 21.19 -11.08 9.53
C CYS A 124 20.41 -12.29 9.01
N SER A 125 20.77 -13.47 9.52
CA SER A 125 20.18 -14.75 9.14
C SER A 125 18.86 -15.04 9.87
N SER A 126 18.45 -14.18 10.81
CA SER A 126 17.25 -14.27 11.63
C SER A 126 16.66 -12.87 11.90
N ASN A 127 15.91 -12.69 12.99
CA ASN A 127 15.34 -11.41 13.40
C ASN A 127 16.44 -10.43 13.87
N LEU A 128 16.35 -9.17 13.45
CA LEU A 128 17.18 -8.07 13.92
C LEU A 128 16.38 -7.20 14.89
N TYR A 129 16.70 -7.27 16.18
CA TYR A 129 16.20 -6.35 17.20
C TYR A 129 17.23 -5.24 17.41
N VAL A 130 16.82 -3.99 17.28
CA VAL A 130 17.69 -2.80 17.45
C VAL A 130 16.89 -1.60 17.95
N LYS A 131 17.53 -0.74 18.74
CA LYS A 131 16.89 0.49 19.21
C LYS A 131 16.75 1.55 18.12
N SER A 132 17.77 1.66 17.25
CA SER A 132 17.79 2.52 16.06
C SER A 132 18.86 2.03 15.08
N ILE A 133 18.60 2.18 13.77
CA ILE A 133 19.61 1.98 12.70
C ILE A 133 19.87 3.33 12.04
N ARG A 134 21.15 3.75 12.02
CA ARG A 134 21.60 5.01 11.39
C ARG A 134 22.80 4.74 10.47
N PRO A 135 22.57 4.29 9.22
CA PRO A 135 23.66 4.03 8.30
C PRO A 135 24.32 5.35 7.88
N TYR A 136 25.64 5.43 7.95
CA TYR A 136 26.39 6.62 7.53
C TYR A 136 26.96 6.40 6.13
N ILE A 137 26.28 6.95 5.12
CA ILE A 137 26.74 7.06 3.73
C ILE A 137 27.14 5.71 3.10
N VAL A 138 26.19 4.99 2.49
CA VAL A 138 26.46 3.97 1.47
C VAL A 138 25.23 3.72 0.59
N ASN A 139 25.44 3.51 -0.72
CA ASN A 139 24.44 3.16 -1.74
C ASN A 139 24.06 1.66 -1.71
N ASN A 140 24.02 1.04 -0.53
CA ASN A 140 23.91 -0.42 -0.39
C ASN A 140 22.67 -0.82 0.40
N ASP A 141 22.19 -2.05 0.19
CA ASP A 141 20.92 -2.54 0.70
C ASP A 141 21.02 -3.03 2.16
N ILE A 142 19.93 -2.88 2.92
CA ILE A 142 19.75 -3.58 4.20
C ILE A 142 18.96 -4.85 3.90
N SER A 143 19.60 -6.02 4.06
CA SER A 143 19.01 -7.32 3.75
C SER A 143 18.82 -8.15 5.02
N ILE A 144 17.57 -8.42 5.37
CA ILE A 144 17.20 -9.12 6.61
C ILE A 144 16.34 -10.32 6.21
N ASN A 145 16.81 -11.54 6.51
CA ASN A 145 16.06 -12.76 6.18
C ASN A 145 14.94 -13.05 7.19
N GLY A 146 14.98 -12.45 8.38
CA GLY A 146 13.95 -12.52 9.42
C GLY A 146 13.15 -11.22 9.59
N ASN A 147 12.62 -10.97 10.80
CA ASN A 147 11.91 -9.74 11.14
C ASN A 147 12.88 -8.61 11.51
N LEU A 148 12.63 -7.40 11.04
CA LEU A 148 13.29 -6.18 11.53
C LEU A 148 12.43 -5.53 12.62
N VAL A 149 12.92 -5.49 13.86
CA VAL A 149 12.25 -4.85 14.99
C VAL A 149 13.06 -3.63 15.41
N ILE A 150 12.51 -2.43 15.20
CA ILE A 150 13.12 -1.16 15.56
C ILE A 150 12.29 -0.46 16.64
N GLU A 151 12.87 -0.20 17.79
CA GLU A 151 12.13 0.38 18.92
C GLU A 151 11.85 1.89 18.81
N ASN A 152 12.74 2.67 18.18
CA ASN A 152 12.58 4.13 18.12
C ASN A 152 12.53 4.70 16.70
N SER A 153 13.60 4.60 15.91
CA SER A 153 13.66 5.28 14.61
C SER A 153 14.53 4.55 13.60
N LEU A 154 14.06 4.48 12.34
CA LEU A 154 14.85 4.15 11.17
C LEU A 154 15.14 5.45 10.41
N ASN A 155 16.30 6.05 10.65
CA ASN A 155 16.64 7.36 10.09
C ASN A 155 17.62 7.21 8.92
N SER A 156 17.27 7.78 7.77
CA SER A 156 18.10 7.85 6.56
C SER A 156 18.46 6.49 5.93
N LEU A 157 17.46 5.79 5.37
CA LEU A 157 17.73 4.73 4.39
C LEU A 157 18.16 5.38 3.07
N LYS A 158 19.44 5.31 2.73
CA LYS A 158 19.95 5.52 1.35
C LYS A 158 20.20 4.17 0.68
N THR A 159 19.28 3.24 0.83
CA THR A 159 19.34 1.91 0.20
C THR A 159 18.78 1.98 -1.22
N THR A 160 19.27 1.15 -2.12
CA THR A 160 18.65 0.91 -3.43
C THR A 160 17.28 0.26 -3.27
N ASN A 161 17.11 -0.67 -2.32
CA ASN A 161 15.84 -1.33 -2.01
C ASN A 161 15.67 -1.57 -0.49
N LEU A 162 14.43 -1.47 0.00
CA LEU A 162 14.01 -2.01 1.29
C LEU A 162 13.19 -3.29 1.03
N ILE A 163 13.83 -4.46 1.16
CA ILE A 163 13.16 -5.74 0.93
C ILE A 163 12.66 -6.30 2.26
N ILE A 164 11.39 -6.03 2.59
CA ILE A 164 10.73 -6.60 3.77
C ILE A 164 9.64 -7.56 3.29
N LYS A 165 9.74 -8.85 3.65
CA LYS A 165 8.73 -9.86 3.28
C LYS A 165 7.37 -9.64 3.94
N ASN A 166 7.35 -9.11 5.17
CA ASN A 166 6.14 -8.77 5.92
C ASN A 166 6.38 -7.52 6.77
N ILE A 167 5.69 -6.41 6.48
CA ILE A 167 5.59 -5.27 7.39
C ILE A 167 4.31 -5.47 8.20
N ASN A 168 4.43 -6.01 9.40
CA ASN A 168 3.29 -6.12 10.33
C ASN A 168 3.47 -5.06 11.42
N PRO A 169 2.68 -3.97 11.43
CA PRO A 169 2.78 -2.98 12.49
C PRO A 169 2.45 -3.65 13.83
N PHE A 170 3.37 -3.59 14.79
CA PHE A 170 3.26 -4.32 16.06
C PHE A 170 2.22 -3.75 17.05
N THR A 171 1.39 -2.79 16.63
CA THR A 171 0.31 -2.19 17.43
C THR A 171 -0.78 -1.69 16.47
N ASN A 172 -1.95 -1.30 16.99
CA ASN A 172 -3.09 -0.68 16.27
C ASN A 172 -2.73 0.66 15.57
N ARG A 173 -1.64 0.69 14.81
CA ARG A 173 -1.15 1.85 14.08
C ARG A 173 -0.92 1.44 12.63
N ASP A 174 -1.39 2.27 11.72
CA ASP A 174 -1.25 2.05 10.29
C ASP A 174 0.22 2.22 9.84
N ILE A 175 0.55 1.63 8.69
CA ILE A 175 1.79 1.96 7.98
C ILE A 175 1.61 3.37 7.41
N SER A 176 2.18 4.38 8.07
CA SER A 176 2.16 5.76 7.60
C SER A 176 3.44 6.08 6.83
N ILE A 177 3.30 6.48 5.57
CA ILE A 177 4.41 6.93 4.72
C ILE A 177 4.18 8.42 4.43
N ASN A 178 5.03 9.28 4.98
CA ASN A 178 5.00 10.72 4.73
C ASN A 178 5.86 11.02 3.49
N GLY A 179 5.26 10.91 2.30
CA GLY A 179 5.92 11.16 1.02
C GLY A 179 5.36 10.31 -0.12
N ASN A 180 6.10 10.26 -1.23
CA ASN A 180 5.73 9.48 -2.40
C ASN A 180 6.05 7.99 -2.20
N VAL A 181 5.13 7.11 -2.63
CA VAL A 181 5.35 5.67 -2.73
C VAL A 181 5.43 5.31 -4.21
N TRP A 182 6.58 4.80 -4.67
CA TRP A 182 6.71 4.24 -6.02
C TRP A 182 6.43 2.73 -5.98
N ILE A 183 5.56 2.25 -6.85
CA ILE A 183 5.21 0.83 -6.95
C ILE A 183 5.44 0.41 -8.39
N ASP A 184 6.53 -0.32 -8.64
CA ASP A 184 6.87 -0.86 -9.96
C ASP A 184 6.18 -2.22 -10.18
N GLY A 185 4.85 -2.19 -10.22
CA GLY A 185 4.01 -3.38 -10.28
C GLY A 185 2.56 -3.12 -9.88
N SER A 186 1.87 -4.16 -9.42
CA SER A 186 0.48 -4.05 -8.96
C SER A 186 0.41 -3.71 -7.46
N LEU A 187 -0.33 -2.66 -7.12
CA LEU A 187 -0.79 -2.41 -5.75
C LEU A 187 -2.16 -3.07 -5.55
N ASN A 188 -2.22 -4.14 -4.76
CA ASN A 188 -3.48 -4.74 -4.35
C ASN A 188 -3.89 -4.18 -2.98
N VAL A 189 -4.77 -3.19 -2.96
CA VAL A 189 -5.30 -2.64 -1.72
C VAL A 189 -6.61 -3.34 -1.38
N LYS A 190 -6.63 -4.08 -0.27
CA LYS A 190 -7.82 -4.77 0.25
C LYS A 190 -8.20 -4.16 1.60
N GLY A 191 -9.46 -3.74 1.75
CA GLY A 191 -10.04 -3.29 3.01
C GLY A 191 -11.30 -4.09 3.36
N ARG A 192 -11.54 -4.34 4.64
CA ARG A 192 -12.75 -5.02 5.15
C ARG A 192 -13.82 -4.06 5.70
N SER A 193 -13.68 -2.75 5.51
CA SER A 193 -14.55 -1.74 6.15
C SER A 193 -15.09 -0.73 5.15
N LEU A 194 -16.25 -0.14 5.48
CA LEU A 194 -16.99 0.89 4.72
C LEU A 194 -16.17 2.05 4.16
N ALA A 195 -15.09 2.39 4.85
CA ALA A 195 -14.28 3.57 4.58
C ALA A 195 -13.02 3.17 3.78
N PHE A 196 -13.15 2.21 2.86
CA PHE A 196 -12.11 1.98 1.87
C PHE A 196 -12.13 3.13 0.86
N GLU A 197 -11.45 4.22 1.19
CA GLU A 197 -11.29 5.37 0.32
C GLU A 197 -9.91 5.36 -0.33
N VAL A 198 -9.87 5.27 -1.66
CA VAL A 198 -8.67 5.55 -2.46
C VAL A 198 -8.84 6.94 -3.05
N ASN A 199 -8.23 7.93 -2.43
CA ASN A 199 -8.21 9.29 -2.97
C ASN A 199 -7.10 9.39 -4.02
N ALA A 200 -7.47 9.53 -5.30
CA ALA A 200 -6.54 9.66 -6.41
C ALA A 200 -6.86 10.92 -7.22
N ASN A 201 -5.84 11.76 -7.47
CA ASN A 201 -5.99 12.98 -8.28
C ASN A 201 -6.41 12.68 -9.74
N TYR A 202 -5.92 11.57 -10.30
CA TYR A 202 -6.30 11.11 -11.64
C TYR A 202 -6.19 9.59 -11.72
N VAL A 203 -7.17 8.96 -12.38
CA VAL A 203 -7.14 7.53 -12.71
C VAL A 203 -7.09 7.43 -14.23
N ILE A 204 -5.96 6.95 -14.77
CA ILE A 204 -5.82 6.73 -16.22
C ILE A 204 -6.43 5.38 -16.56
N LEU A 205 -7.62 5.39 -17.16
CA LEU A 205 -8.22 4.21 -17.77
C LEU A 205 -7.70 4.06 -19.20
N ARG A 206 -7.03 2.94 -19.51
CA ARG A 206 -6.54 2.67 -20.87
C ARG A 206 -7.72 2.26 -21.75
N SER A 207 -7.83 2.87 -22.92
CA SER A 207 -8.91 2.63 -23.89
C SER A 207 -8.36 2.48 -25.32
N ASP A 208 -7.21 1.81 -25.45
CA ASP A 208 -6.60 1.50 -26.75
C ASP A 208 -7.43 0.43 -27.48
N ASP A 209 -7.74 0.68 -28.75
CA ASP A 209 -8.53 -0.21 -29.62
C ASP A 209 -7.93 -1.63 -29.71
N ARG A 210 -6.60 -1.75 -29.70
CA ARG A 210 -5.90 -3.04 -29.76
C ARG A 210 -6.13 -3.92 -28.53
N LEU A 211 -6.69 -3.36 -27.45
CA LEU A 211 -7.06 -4.09 -26.24
C LEU A 211 -8.56 -4.48 -26.22
N LYS A 212 -9.32 -4.15 -27.28
CA LYS A 212 -10.76 -4.34 -27.37
C LYS A 212 -11.09 -5.17 -28.61
N HIS A 213 -11.89 -6.20 -28.43
CA HIS A 213 -12.19 -7.17 -29.48
C HIS A 213 -13.67 -7.54 -29.42
N ASN A 214 -14.25 -7.91 -30.57
CA ASN A 214 -15.66 -8.24 -30.70
C ASN A 214 -16.59 -7.10 -30.25
N GLU A 215 -16.24 -5.88 -30.63
CA GLU A 215 -17.03 -4.69 -30.29
C GLU A 215 -18.41 -4.77 -30.96
N GLN A 216 -19.45 -4.42 -30.20
CA GLN A 216 -20.83 -4.40 -30.66
C GLN A 216 -21.45 -3.05 -30.31
N ASN A 217 -22.32 -2.56 -31.19
CA ASN A 217 -23.10 -1.36 -30.90
C ASN A 217 -24.10 -1.66 -29.78
N ILE A 218 -24.30 -0.68 -28.90
CA ILE A 218 -25.38 -0.73 -27.92
C ILE A 218 -26.65 -0.24 -28.62
N GLU A 219 -27.60 -1.15 -28.78
CA GLU A 219 -28.89 -0.89 -29.42
C GLU A 219 -30.03 -1.00 -28.40
N ASN A 220 -31.15 -0.33 -28.67
CA ASN A 220 -32.32 -0.27 -27.80
C ASN A 220 -32.00 0.26 -26.39
N ALA A 221 -30.92 1.06 -26.28
CA ALA A 221 -30.40 1.57 -25.02
C ALA A 221 -31.46 2.35 -24.24
N LEU A 222 -32.30 3.12 -24.93
CA LEU A 222 -33.39 3.88 -24.30
C LEU A 222 -34.42 2.97 -23.62
N SER A 223 -34.72 1.81 -24.20
CA SER A 223 -35.63 0.83 -23.59
C SER A 223 -34.99 0.14 -22.38
N ILE A 224 -33.68 -0.12 -22.44
CA ILE A 224 -32.92 -0.77 -21.37
C ILE A 224 -32.82 0.16 -20.16
N ILE A 225 -32.40 1.42 -20.34
CA ILE A 225 -32.25 2.35 -19.21
C ILE A 225 -33.58 2.70 -18.54
N ARG A 226 -34.72 2.57 -19.24
CA ARG A 226 -36.06 2.77 -18.66
C ARG A 226 -36.47 1.69 -17.66
N GLN A 227 -35.77 0.55 -17.65
CA GLN A 227 -35.99 -0.51 -16.66
C GLN A 227 -35.27 -0.22 -15.33
N LEU A 228 -34.32 0.72 -15.32
CA LEU A 228 -33.59 1.11 -14.11
C LEU A 228 -34.49 1.90 -13.16
N ASN A 229 -34.27 1.71 -11.85
CA ASN A 229 -35.01 2.37 -10.79
C ASN A 229 -34.07 3.11 -9.84
N PRO A 230 -33.64 4.35 -10.16
CA PRO A 230 -32.79 5.16 -9.28
C PRO A 230 -33.49 5.51 -7.97
N GLN A 231 -32.80 5.36 -6.85
CA GLN A 231 -33.33 5.60 -5.51
C GLN A 231 -32.34 6.42 -4.68
N ILE A 232 -32.85 7.15 -3.68
CA ILE A 232 -32.04 7.73 -2.60
C ILE A 232 -32.16 6.78 -1.40
N TYR A 233 -31.02 6.39 -0.83
CA TYR A 233 -30.97 5.46 0.30
C TYR A 233 -29.95 5.88 1.36
N GLN A 234 -30.14 5.35 2.57
CA GLN A 234 -29.19 5.46 3.68
C GLN A 234 -28.27 4.22 3.64
N LYS A 235 -26.97 4.42 3.48
CA LYS A 235 -25.97 3.36 3.36
C LYS A 235 -25.20 3.20 4.67
N THR A 236 -25.32 2.02 5.29
CA THR A 236 -24.71 1.66 6.58
C THR A 236 -23.54 0.70 6.40
N ALA A 237 -22.81 0.45 7.50
CA ALA A 237 -21.61 -0.39 7.46
C ALA A 237 -21.86 -1.87 7.46
N ASN A 238 -22.85 -2.20 8.25
CA ASN A 238 -23.25 -3.56 8.51
C ASN A 238 -24.48 -3.84 7.65
N PHE A 239 -24.58 -5.09 7.20
CA PHE A 239 -25.78 -5.54 6.52
C PHE A 239 -27.00 -5.39 7.42
N LYS A 240 -28.10 -5.01 6.77
CA LYS A 240 -29.46 -5.12 7.30
C LYS A 240 -30.20 -6.17 6.48
N GLU A 241 -31.38 -6.52 6.95
CA GLU A 241 -32.31 -7.33 6.16
C GLU A 241 -32.65 -6.64 4.83
N LEU A 242 -32.99 -7.46 3.83
CA LEU A 242 -33.40 -6.97 2.53
C LEU A 242 -34.63 -6.06 2.68
N HIS A 243 -34.59 -4.90 2.02
CA HIS A 243 -35.66 -3.88 2.08
C HIS A 243 -36.00 -3.37 3.50
N TYR A 244 -35.02 -3.33 4.41
CA TYR A 244 -35.20 -2.75 5.74
C TYR A 244 -35.78 -1.32 5.70
N ARG A 245 -36.86 -1.07 6.45
CA ARG A 245 -37.55 0.23 6.58
C ARG A 245 -37.65 0.74 8.02
N GLY A 246 -36.80 0.25 8.92
CA GLY A 246 -36.78 0.67 10.31
C GLY A 246 -35.84 1.84 10.59
N SER A 247 -35.76 2.24 11.87
CA SER A 247 -34.81 3.25 12.33
C SER A 247 -33.36 2.77 12.17
N ILE A 248 -32.46 3.67 11.76
CA ILE A 248 -31.03 3.41 11.67
C ILE A 248 -30.34 4.04 12.87
N ASN A 249 -29.84 3.20 13.77
CA ASN A 249 -29.15 3.61 15.00
C ASN A 249 -27.62 3.49 14.87
N GLU A 250 -27.08 3.71 13.66
CA GLU A 250 -25.65 3.69 13.36
C GLU A 250 -25.31 4.78 12.34
N PRO A 251 -24.03 5.16 12.18
CA PRO A 251 -23.62 6.10 11.14
C PRO A 251 -23.99 5.59 9.74
N TYR A 252 -24.53 6.48 8.92
CA TYR A 252 -24.85 6.22 7.53
C TYR A 252 -24.53 7.43 6.66
N ILE A 253 -24.41 7.21 5.36
CA ILE A 253 -24.38 8.27 4.35
C ILE A 253 -25.65 8.24 3.51
N LEU A 254 -26.11 9.41 3.07
CA LEU A 254 -27.17 9.52 2.07
C LEU A 254 -26.53 9.47 0.69
N GLU A 255 -26.99 8.52 -0.12
CA GLU A 255 -26.47 8.27 -1.46
C GLU A 255 -27.64 8.09 -2.44
N ALA A 256 -27.49 8.61 -3.65
CA ALA A 256 -28.39 8.33 -4.76
C ALA A 256 -27.74 7.29 -5.67
N GLY A 257 -28.48 6.25 -6.04
CA GLY A 257 -27.92 5.16 -6.83
C GLY A 257 -28.94 4.12 -7.25
N LEU A 258 -28.45 2.96 -7.65
CA LEU A 258 -29.21 1.80 -8.09
C LEU A 258 -28.98 0.63 -7.11
N ILE A 259 -29.98 -0.25 -7.00
CA ILE A 259 -29.86 -1.49 -6.25
C ILE A 259 -29.28 -2.57 -7.17
N ALA A 260 -28.09 -3.07 -6.85
CA ALA A 260 -27.34 -4.00 -7.72
C ALA A 260 -28.14 -5.27 -8.07
N GLN A 261 -28.90 -5.81 -7.11
CA GLN A 261 -29.76 -6.98 -7.31
C GLN A 261 -30.96 -6.72 -8.23
N GLU A 262 -31.41 -5.46 -8.36
CA GLU A 262 -32.44 -5.09 -9.34
C GLU A 262 -31.83 -5.02 -10.75
N VAL A 263 -30.62 -4.47 -10.88
CA VAL A 263 -29.89 -4.37 -12.15
C VAL A 263 -29.49 -5.75 -12.69
N GLU A 264 -29.15 -6.70 -11.82
CA GLU A 264 -28.78 -8.08 -12.21
C GLU A 264 -29.92 -8.81 -12.96
N LYS A 265 -31.17 -8.40 -12.74
CA LYS A 265 -32.35 -8.96 -13.42
C LYS A 265 -32.55 -8.44 -14.84
N ILE A 266 -31.81 -7.42 -15.26
CA ILE A 266 -31.86 -6.85 -16.61
C ILE A 266 -30.76 -7.53 -17.42
N ASP A 267 -31.15 -8.35 -18.40
CA ASP A 267 -30.23 -9.25 -19.11
C ASP A 267 -29.06 -8.52 -19.78
N GLU A 268 -29.30 -7.34 -20.33
CA GLU A 268 -28.29 -6.52 -21.01
C GLU A 268 -27.34 -5.83 -20.04
N LEU A 269 -27.72 -5.67 -18.76
CA LEU A 269 -26.93 -4.93 -17.75
C LEU A 269 -26.33 -5.84 -16.67
N LYS A 270 -26.73 -7.10 -16.58
CA LYS A 270 -26.25 -8.02 -15.53
C LYS A 270 -24.73 -8.17 -15.48
N PHE A 271 -24.04 -8.02 -16.62
CA PHE A 271 -22.57 -8.06 -16.68
C PHE A 271 -21.89 -6.91 -15.92
N SER A 272 -22.64 -5.84 -15.60
CA SER A 272 -22.16 -4.70 -14.81
C SER A 272 -22.24 -4.95 -13.30
N VAL A 273 -22.89 -6.03 -12.87
CA VAL A 273 -23.04 -6.42 -11.48
C VAL A 273 -21.93 -7.38 -11.08
N ILE A 274 -21.30 -7.11 -9.95
CA ILE A 274 -20.38 -8.03 -9.29
C ILE A 274 -21.17 -8.64 -8.12
N SER A 275 -21.55 -9.91 -8.26
CA SER A 275 -22.40 -10.59 -7.29
C SER A 275 -21.69 -10.75 -5.94
N GLY A 276 -22.44 -10.47 -4.88
CA GLY A 276 -22.02 -10.68 -3.49
C GLY A 276 -22.70 -11.90 -2.85
N ASN A 277 -22.60 -12.00 -1.53
CA ASN A 277 -23.29 -13.00 -0.71
C ASN A 277 -23.64 -12.41 0.67
N GLU A 278 -23.91 -13.25 1.67
CA GLU A 278 -24.26 -12.82 3.03
C GLU A 278 -23.11 -12.13 3.78
N GLU A 279 -21.86 -12.35 3.35
CA GLU A 279 -20.65 -11.76 3.93
C GLU A 279 -20.04 -10.66 3.05
N THR A 280 -20.31 -10.65 1.74
CA THR A 280 -19.75 -9.71 0.77
C THR A 280 -20.84 -8.94 0.02
N PRO A 281 -20.79 -7.60 -0.06
CA PRO A 281 -21.87 -6.84 -0.69
C PRO A 281 -21.85 -7.02 -2.21
N TYR A 282 -23.04 -7.02 -2.82
CA TYR A 282 -23.16 -6.82 -4.26
C TYR A 282 -22.64 -5.43 -4.62
N SER A 283 -21.99 -5.31 -5.79
CA SER A 283 -21.49 -4.02 -6.28
C SER A 283 -21.78 -3.83 -7.76
N LEU A 284 -21.73 -2.57 -8.21
CA LEU A 284 -22.11 -2.18 -9.57
C LEU A 284 -20.99 -1.37 -10.23
N ASN A 285 -20.63 -1.72 -11.46
CA ASN A 285 -19.78 -0.90 -12.31
C ASN A 285 -20.62 0.18 -12.99
N TYR A 286 -20.77 1.33 -12.34
CA TYR A 286 -21.56 2.46 -12.84
C TYR A 286 -21.07 3.02 -14.18
N ASN A 287 -19.79 2.86 -14.53
CA ASN A 287 -19.29 3.33 -15.83
C ASN A 287 -20.01 2.63 -16.98
N ASN A 288 -20.24 1.32 -16.88
CA ASN A 288 -21.01 0.59 -17.89
C ASN A 288 -22.42 1.18 -18.04
N ILE A 289 -23.09 1.45 -16.91
CA ILE A 289 -24.44 2.05 -16.91
C ILE A 289 -24.42 3.42 -17.58
N PHE A 290 -23.43 4.26 -17.29
CA PHE A 290 -23.30 5.58 -17.93
C PHE A 290 -23.03 5.50 -19.44
N ILE A 291 -22.30 4.49 -19.91
CA ILE A 291 -22.14 4.25 -21.36
C ILE A 291 -23.47 3.87 -22.01
N TYR A 292 -24.32 3.07 -21.34
CA TYR A 292 -25.69 2.81 -21.81
C TYR A 292 -26.56 4.07 -21.83
N CYS A 293 -26.45 4.92 -20.80
CA CYS A 293 -27.14 6.23 -20.79
C CYS A 293 -26.69 7.12 -21.95
N LEU A 294 -25.40 7.10 -22.32
CA LEU A 294 -24.90 7.84 -23.47
C LEU A 294 -25.48 7.33 -24.80
N ALA A 295 -25.57 6.01 -24.98
CA ALA A 295 -26.22 5.41 -26.14
C ALA A 295 -27.72 5.77 -26.19
N ALA A 296 -28.41 5.69 -25.05
CA ALA A 296 -29.82 6.05 -24.94
C ALA A 296 -30.07 7.54 -25.24
N LEU A 297 -29.16 8.43 -24.86
CA LEU A 297 -29.23 9.85 -25.17
C LEU A 297 -29.13 10.10 -26.69
N LYS A 298 -28.24 9.38 -27.39
CA LYS A 298 -28.16 9.44 -28.85
C LYS A 298 -29.43 8.93 -29.52
N GLU A 299 -29.97 7.81 -29.05
CA GLU A 299 -31.26 7.30 -29.55
C GLU A 299 -32.41 8.30 -29.32
N LEU A 300 -32.45 8.92 -28.15
CA LEU A 300 -33.45 9.93 -27.83
C LEU A 300 -33.33 11.17 -28.73
N ASP A 301 -32.11 11.66 -28.97
CA ASP A 301 -31.86 12.80 -29.85
C ASP A 301 -32.34 12.52 -31.29
N ASN A 302 -32.00 11.35 -31.84
CA ASN A 302 -32.47 10.91 -33.15
C ASN A 302 -34.01 10.85 -33.23
N ASN A 303 -34.66 10.36 -32.18
CA ASN A 303 -36.12 10.34 -32.11
C ASN A 303 -36.71 11.75 -32.08
N VAL A 304 -36.11 12.67 -31.32
CA VAL A 304 -36.53 14.08 -31.25
C VAL A 304 -36.35 14.78 -32.59
N GLU A 305 -35.23 14.56 -33.28
CA GLU A 305 -34.99 15.11 -34.62
C GLU A 305 -36.00 14.58 -35.64
N SER A 306 -36.28 13.28 -35.61
CA SER A 306 -37.30 12.66 -36.46
C SER A 306 -38.69 13.27 -36.22
N ILE A 307 -39.09 13.47 -34.96
CA ILE A 307 -40.35 14.13 -34.61
C ILE A 307 -40.40 15.58 -35.11
N LYS A 308 -39.31 16.35 -34.94
CA LYS A 308 -39.22 17.74 -35.43
C LYS A 308 -39.39 17.81 -36.95
N ASN A 309 -38.76 16.89 -37.68
CA ASN A 309 -38.87 16.83 -39.14
C ASN A 309 -40.31 16.55 -39.59
N VAL A 310 -41.00 15.61 -38.94
CA VAL A 310 -42.42 15.33 -39.20
C VAL A 310 -43.30 16.55 -38.89
N LEU A 311 -43.06 17.23 -37.77
CA LEU A 311 -43.79 18.45 -37.43
C LEU A 311 -43.57 19.57 -38.46
N ASN A 312 -42.33 19.78 -38.91
CA ASN A 312 -42.00 20.77 -39.93
C ASN A 312 -42.64 20.47 -41.30
N LEU A 313 -42.73 19.20 -41.70
CA LEU A 313 -43.45 18.79 -42.90
C LEU A 313 -44.95 19.06 -42.78
N ASN A 314 -45.54 18.80 -41.61
CA ASN A 314 -46.97 19.05 -41.39
C ASN A 314 -47.30 20.55 -41.34
N THR A 315 -46.41 21.40 -40.81
CA THR A 315 -46.62 22.85 -40.83
C THR A 315 -46.49 23.42 -42.23
N THR A 316 -45.50 23.00 -43.03
CA THR A 316 -45.36 23.45 -44.43
C THR A 316 -46.54 23.01 -45.30
N ASN A 317 -47.04 21.79 -45.12
CA ASN A 317 -48.22 21.29 -45.83
C ASN A 317 -49.51 22.07 -45.50
N ASN A 318 -49.66 22.57 -44.27
CA ASN A 318 -50.84 23.34 -43.85
C ASN A 318 -50.76 24.84 -44.22
N SER A 319 -49.57 25.40 -44.41
CA SER A 319 -49.39 26.83 -44.66
C SER A 319 -49.18 27.21 -46.13
N GLY A 320 -48.80 26.27 -47.02
CA GLY A 320 -48.25 26.63 -48.34
C GLY A 320 -49.19 26.50 -49.55
N SER A 321 -49.82 25.34 -49.77
CA SER A 321 -50.39 25.02 -51.10
C SER A 321 -51.92 24.96 -51.11
N ASN A 322 -52.52 24.15 -50.22
CA ASN A 322 -53.97 23.88 -50.29
C ASN A 322 -54.82 25.12 -49.96
N ASN A 323 -54.35 25.97 -49.04
CA ASN A 323 -55.07 27.19 -48.67
C ASN A 323 -54.97 28.27 -49.75
N HIS A 324 -53.83 28.40 -50.44
CA HIS A 324 -53.67 29.38 -51.52
C HIS A 324 -54.54 29.02 -52.72
N ASP A 325 -54.63 27.74 -53.07
CA ASP A 325 -55.49 27.28 -54.17
C ASP A 325 -56.98 27.46 -53.84
N LEU A 326 -57.39 27.18 -52.60
CA LEU A 326 -58.76 27.45 -52.13
C LEU A 326 -59.10 28.94 -52.15
N ILE A 327 -58.19 29.81 -51.68
CA ILE A 327 -58.39 31.26 -51.71
C ILE A 327 -58.51 31.76 -53.15
N ASN A 328 -57.67 31.26 -54.07
CA ASN A 328 -57.75 31.61 -55.49
C ASN A 328 -59.07 31.15 -56.13
N ILE A 329 -59.52 29.93 -55.83
CA ILE A 329 -60.79 29.40 -56.33
C ILE A 329 -61.97 30.23 -55.79
N ILE A 330 -62.00 30.53 -54.48
CA ILE A 330 -63.04 31.35 -53.86
C ILE A 330 -63.07 32.75 -54.46
N ASN A 331 -61.91 33.38 -54.66
CA ASN A 331 -61.82 34.71 -55.28
C ASN A 331 -62.32 34.70 -56.72
N SER A 332 -61.95 33.67 -57.50
CA SER A 332 -62.43 33.49 -58.87
C SER A 332 -63.96 33.31 -58.92
N GLN A 333 -64.51 32.47 -58.03
CA GLN A 333 -65.95 32.28 -57.91
C GLN A 333 -66.67 33.57 -57.51
N ASN A 334 -66.12 34.35 -56.58
CA ASN A 334 -66.69 35.64 -56.18
C ASN A 334 -66.75 36.63 -57.34
N ILE A 335 -65.70 36.70 -58.19
CA ILE A 335 -65.71 37.54 -59.39
C ILE A 335 -66.83 37.11 -60.34
N GLN A 336 -66.98 35.80 -60.59
CA GLN A 336 -68.05 35.27 -61.44
C GLN A 336 -69.45 35.58 -60.88
N ILE A 337 -69.64 35.48 -59.57
CA ILE A 337 -70.91 35.84 -58.91
C ILE A 337 -71.22 37.33 -59.11
N GLN A 338 -70.24 38.22 -58.94
CA GLN A 338 -70.44 39.65 -59.16
C GLN A 338 -70.82 39.99 -60.61
N GLU A 339 -70.21 39.31 -61.59
CA GLU A 339 -70.59 39.45 -62.99
C GLU A 339 -72.03 38.99 -63.26
N LEU A 340 -72.46 37.88 -62.66
CA LEU A 340 -73.83 37.38 -62.77
C LEU A 340 -74.84 38.34 -62.13
N VAL A 341 -74.54 38.88 -60.95
CA VAL A 341 -75.35 39.90 -60.27
C VAL A 341 -75.50 41.14 -61.14
N ASN A 342 -74.41 41.63 -61.74
CA ASN A 342 -74.48 42.78 -62.65
C ASN A 342 -75.34 42.49 -63.88
N LYS A 343 -75.21 41.30 -64.48
CA LYS A 343 -76.07 40.89 -65.61
C LYS A 343 -77.54 40.84 -65.21
N LEU A 344 -77.86 40.28 -64.03
CA LEU A 344 -79.21 40.24 -63.49
C LEU A 344 -79.79 41.65 -63.30
N ASN A 345 -79.03 42.56 -62.68
CA ASN A 345 -79.46 43.95 -62.50
C ASN A 345 -79.76 44.64 -63.85
N ILE A 346 -78.95 44.38 -64.89
CA ILE A 346 -79.21 44.90 -66.24
C ILE A 346 -80.51 44.31 -66.82
N LEU A 347 -80.73 43.00 -66.64
CA LEU A 347 -81.94 42.32 -67.09
C LEU A 347 -83.19 42.84 -66.37
N GLU A 348 -83.15 43.00 -65.04
CA GLU A 348 -84.24 43.58 -64.24
C GLU A 348 -84.59 45.00 -64.68
N ASN A 349 -83.59 45.85 -64.92
CA ASN A 349 -83.81 47.21 -65.43
C ASN A 349 -84.46 47.21 -66.82
N ARG A 350 -84.05 46.29 -67.70
CA ARG A 350 -84.67 46.12 -69.02
C ARG A 350 -86.12 45.67 -68.91
N ILE A 351 -86.40 44.70 -68.05
CA ILE A 351 -87.76 44.21 -67.79
C ILE A 351 -88.63 45.34 -67.26
N SER A 352 -88.18 46.09 -66.24
CA SER A 352 -88.92 47.23 -65.69
C SER A 352 -89.19 48.31 -66.73
N THR A 353 -88.26 48.53 -67.66
CA THR A 353 -88.46 49.48 -68.77
C THR A 353 -89.53 49.00 -69.75
N ILE A 354 -89.55 47.70 -70.05
CA ILE A 354 -90.57 47.08 -70.90
C ILE A 354 -91.94 47.13 -70.22
N GLU A 355 -92.02 46.78 -68.94
CA GLU A 355 -93.27 46.84 -68.15
C GLU A 355 -93.87 48.24 -68.07
N ARG A 356 -93.06 49.30 -68.20
CA ARG A 356 -93.53 50.70 -68.28
C ARG A 356 -93.97 51.13 -69.68
N ALA A 357 -93.60 50.38 -70.72
CA ALA A 357 -93.91 50.69 -72.12
C ALA A 357 -95.22 50.03 -72.60
N PHE A 358 -95.78 49.12 -71.80
CA PHE A 358 -97.12 48.55 -71.94
C PHE A 358 -98.02 49.11 -70.85
#